data_AF-A0A1D2LXI0-F1
#
_entry.id   AF-A0A1D2LXI0-F1
#
_cell.length_a   1.000
_cell.length_b   1.000
_cell.length_c   1.000
_cell.angle_alpha   90.00
_cell.angle_beta   90.00
_cell.angle_gamma   90.00
#
_symmetry.space_group_name_H-M   'P 1'
#
loop_
_entity.id
_entity.type
_entity.pdbx_description
1 polymer ?
#
loop_
_entity_poly.entity_id
_entity_poly.type
_entity_poly.pdbx_seq_one_letter_code
_entity_poly.pdbx_strand_id
1 'polypeptide(L)'
;MITVKEVLSKKTFHYLQQHTSQDDLTQLVTGVNRVESITLKHLIQRNELVVTTGEAMINPISECLSLLKYMKKVGAAALVINTGPYIKKVPEEVKLYAEEVGCIVIEMPWRIRIADMTKKIFEELVKRTKRQSEEIVFIEKLISKKITNEEIPVEIINDLGEDFLFEGVVVIVKQTNKREMEINVFHERLRELFHQKYNKFISGIVGQMVVFVINRSSRVSETMNFTKFGKELYAYFDKKKSPLPLVKVRAILILLKSIKVMMRRYKLSLWCKIRMKSGCLNIKIWVCTNFYSL
;
A
#
# COMPACT_ATOMS: atom_id res chain seq x y z
N MET A 1 -2.15 -8.13 -0.36
CA MET A 1 -1.15 -7.96 -1.43
C MET A 1 0.15 -7.46 -0.81
N ILE A 2 1.30 -7.81 -1.40
CA ILE A 2 2.64 -7.35 -1.01
C ILE A 2 3.34 -6.79 -2.25
N THR A 3 4.35 -5.93 -2.10
CA THR A 3 5.13 -5.40 -3.23
C THR A 3 6.30 -6.32 -3.59
N VAL A 4 6.84 -6.17 -4.81
CA VAL A 4 8.09 -6.82 -5.21
C VAL A 4 9.24 -6.43 -4.26
N LYS A 5 9.27 -5.17 -3.81
CA LYS A 5 10.22 -4.70 -2.78
C LYS A 5 10.13 -5.49 -1.48
N GLU A 6 8.92 -5.73 -0.98
CA GLU A 6 8.69 -6.52 0.23
C GLU A 6 9.10 -7.99 0.04
N VAL A 7 8.91 -8.55 -1.15
CA VAL A 7 9.38 -9.91 -1.47
C VAL A 7 10.90 -9.97 -1.40
N LEU A 8 11.59 -9.09 -2.13
CA LEU A 8 13.06 -9.14 -2.24
C LEU A 8 13.80 -8.72 -0.95
N SER A 9 13.18 -7.91 -0.09
CA SER A 9 13.79 -7.50 1.19
C SER A 9 13.70 -8.55 2.30
N LYS A 10 12.85 -9.57 2.16
CA LYS A 10 12.68 -10.62 3.18
C LYS A 10 13.78 -11.67 3.08
N LYS A 11 14.41 -11.99 4.22
CA LYS A 11 15.43 -13.05 4.36
C LYS A 11 15.01 -14.41 3.76
N THR A 12 13.71 -14.72 3.82
CA THR A 12 13.11 -15.95 3.26
C THR A 12 13.35 -16.10 1.76
N PHE A 13 13.54 -14.99 1.03
CA PHE A 13 13.73 -14.92 -0.43
C PHE A 13 15.12 -14.42 -0.83
N HIS A 14 16.14 -14.54 0.03
CA HIS A 14 17.53 -14.11 -0.25
C HIS A 14 18.16 -14.72 -1.52
N TYR A 15 17.57 -15.79 -2.05
CA TYR A 15 18.00 -16.44 -3.28
C TYR A 15 17.43 -15.80 -4.56
N LEU A 16 16.53 -14.82 -4.44
CA LEU A 16 16.02 -14.05 -5.57
C LEU A 16 16.93 -12.85 -5.83
N GLN A 17 17.42 -12.72 -7.05
CA GLN A 17 18.31 -11.63 -7.46
C GLN A 17 17.65 -10.77 -8.52
N GLN A 18 17.48 -9.48 -8.25
CA GLN A 18 17.00 -8.54 -9.26
C GLN A 18 18.09 -8.25 -10.31
N HIS A 19 17.68 -8.17 -11.58
CA HIS A 19 18.55 -7.87 -12.73
C HIS A 19 18.21 -6.58 -13.47
N THR A 20 17.15 -5.89 -13.06
CA THR A 20 16.79 -4.55 -13.53
C THR A 20 17.19 -3.47 -12.52
N SER A 21 17.19 -2.21 -12.92
CA SER A 21 17.75 -1.08 -12.17
C SER A 21 16.69 -0.29 -11.39
N GLN A 22 15.44 -0.77 -11.39
CA GLN A 22 14.33 -0.10 -10.71
C GLN A 22 14.45 -0.22 -9.18
N ASP A 23 14.55 0.89 -8.46
CA ASP A 23 14.74 0.88 -6.98
C ASP A 23 13.43 0.82 -6.16
N ASP A 24 12.35 1.39 -6.70
CA ASP A 24 11.11 1.56 -5.95
C ASP A 24 10.30 0.25 -5.83
N LEU A 25 10.39 -0.62 -6.84
CA LEU A 25 9.81 -1.98 -6.86
C LEU A 25 8.37 -2.08 -6.30
N THR A 26 7.54 -1.09 -6.64
CA THR A 26 6.18 -0.91 -6.08
C THR A 26 5.13 -1.82 -6.69
N GLN A 27 5.48 -2.59 -7.72
CA GLN A 27 4.61 -3.55 -8.37
C GLN A 27 4.04 -4.52 -7.33
N LEU A 28 2.73 -4.69 -7.34
CA LEU A 28 2.01 -5.54 -6.40
C LEU A 28 2.13 -6.99 -6.81
N VAL A 29 2.21 -7.87 -5.82
CA VAL A 29 2.23 -9.32 -5.92
C VAL A 29 0.99 -9.85 -5.22
N THR A 30 0.20 -10.64 -5.96
CA THR A 30 -1.00 -11.34 -5.48
C THR A 30 -0.93 -12.85 -5.70
N GLY A 31 0.04 -13.33 -6.46
CA GLY A 31 0.19 -14.74 -6.77
C GLY A 31 1.47 -15.04 -7.56
N VAL A 32 1.64 -16.32 -7.87
CA VAL A 32 2.75 -16.85 -8.66
C VAL A 32 2.17 -17.73 -9.76
N ASN A 33 2.64 -17.56 -10.99
CA ASN A 33 2.16 -18.29 -12.15
C ASN A 33 3.34 -18.84 -12.96
N ARG A 34 3.39 -20.15 -13.16
CA ARG A 34 4.45 -20.81 -13.93
C ARG A 34 4.04 -20.86 -15.41
N VAL A 35 4.84 -20.23 -16.27
CA VAL A 35 4.61 -20.15 -17.72
C VAL A 35 5.85 -20.65 -18.45
N GLU A 36 5.73 -21.80 -19.12
CA GLU A 36 6.85 -22.43 -19.85
C GLU A 36 6.79 -22.24 -21.36
N SER A 37 5.69 -21.69 -21.88
CA SER A 37 5.53 -21.43 -23.31
C SER A 37 4.76 -20.14 -23.53
N ILE A 38 5.17 -19.37 -24.55
CA ILE A 38 4.49 -18.13 -24.93
C ILE A 38 3.03 -18.34 -25.33
N THR A 39 2.63 -19.55 -25.71
CA THR A 39 1.22 -19.88 -26.05
C THR A 39 0.31 -19.74 -24.84
N LEU A 40 0.83 -19.97 -23.63
CA LEU A 40 0.10 -19.90 -22.36
C LEU A 40 0.05 -18.48 -21.76
N LYS A 41 0.61 -17.47 -22.44
CA LYS A 41 0.65 -16.09 -21.93
C LYS A 41 -0.73 -15.53 -21.54
N HIS A 42 -1.80 -16.01 -22.18
CA HIS A 42 -3.17 -15.59 -21.91
C HIS A 42 -3.69 -15.99 -20.51
N LEU A 43 -2.98 -16.90 -19.83
CA LEU A 43 -3.27 -17.30 -18.45
C LEU A 43 -2.62 -16.38 -17.41
N ILE A 44 -1.76 -15.44 -17.82
CA ILE A 44 -1.10 -14.49 -16.92
C ILE A 44 -2.10 -13.45 -16.45
N GLN A 45 -2.18 -13.25 -15.14
CA GLN A 45 -3.02 -12.23 -14.52
C GLN A 45 -2.20 -11.03 -14.04
N ARG A 46 -2.92 -9.94 -13.77
CA ARG A 46 -2.37 -8.74 -13.13
C ARG A 46 -1.76 -9.12 -11.78
N ASN A 47 -0.65 -8.47 -11.42
CA ASN A 47 0.04 -8.62 -10.13
C ASN A 47 0.59 -10.04 -9.84
N GLU A 48 0.74 -10.89 -10.84
CA GLU A 48 1.41 -12.19 -10.66
C GLU A 48 2.92 -12.10 -10.87
N LEU A 49 3.67 -12.84 -10.05
CA LEU A 49 5.04 -13.20 -10.39
C LEU A 49 4.98 -14.31 -11.45
N VAL A 50 5.44 -14.01 -12.66
CA VAL A 50 5.49 -14.97 -13.76
C VAL A 50 6.81 -15.71 -13.67
N VAL A 51 6.77 -17.03 -13.52
CA VAL A 51 7.97 -17.87 -13.37
C VAL A 51 8.16 -18.69 -14.63
N THR A 52 9.37 -18.74 -15.15
CA THR A 52 9.72 -19.63 -16.27
C THR A 52 11.04 -20.33 -16.00
N THR A 53 11.11 -21.61 -16.40
CA THR A 53 12.38 -22.35 -16.48
C THR A 53 13.01 -22.28 -17.87
N GLY A 54 12.20 -21.96 -18.89
CA GLY A 54 12.58 -22.07 -20.29
C GLY A 54 12.52 -23.49 -20.83
N GLU A 55 12.03 -24.46 -20.06
CA GLU A 55 12.00 -25.90 -20.41
C GLU A 55 11.24 -26.17 -21.73
N ALA A 56 10.13 -25.47 -21.96
CA ALA A 56 9.30 -25.63 -23.15
C ALA A 56 9.41 -24.46 -24.15
N MET A 57 10.47 -23.65 -24.04
CA MET A 57 10.76 -22.56 -24.98
C MET A 57 11.66 -23.06 -26.11
N ILE A 58 11.23 -22.84 -27.34
CA ILE A 58 12.03 -23.15 -28.54
C ILE A 58 13.15 -22.11 -28.70
N ASN A 59 12.84 -20.84 -28.44
CA ASN A 59 13.82 -19.75 -28.43
C ASN A 59 13.66 -18.92 -27.15
N PRO A 60 14.34 -19.30 -26.06
CA PRO A 60 14.15 -18.70 -24.74
C PRO A 60 14.28 -17.18 -24.70
N ILE A 61 15.21 -16.58 -25.45
CA ILE A 61 15.39 -15.12 -25.48
C ILE A 61 14.15 -14.48 -26.09
N SER A 62 13.81 -14.84 -27.34
CA SER A 62 12.67 -14.23 -28.06
C SER A 62 11.32 -14.43 -27.34
N GLU A 63 11.14 -15.57 -26.68
CA GLU A 63 9.94 -15.88 -25.92
C GLU A 63 9.89 -15.10 -24.59
N CYS A 64 11.02 -14.93 -23.90
CA CYS A 64 11.10 -14.04 -22.74
C CYS A 64 10.78 -12.59 -23.11
N LEU A 65 11.29 -12.07 -24.24
CA LEU A 65 10.93 -10.72 -24.72
C LEU A 65 9.42 -10.61 -24.99
N SER A 66 8.84 -11.63 -25.63
CA SER A 66 7.39 -11.68 -25.90
C SER A 66 6.55 -11.76 -24.62
N LEU A 67 7.03 -12.50 -23.61
CA LEU A 67 6.43 -12.56 -22.28
C LEU A 67 6.47 -11.19 -21.60
N LEU A 68 7.63 -10.53 -21.56
CA LEU A 68 7.78 -9.19 -20.96
C LEU A 68 6.79 -8.18 -21.57
N LYS A 69 6.68 -8.17 -22.91
CA LYS A 69 5.72 -7.31 -23.61
C LYS A 69 4.28 -7.58 -23.19
N TYR A 70 3.90 -8.86 -23.06
CA TYR A 70 2.55 -9.24 -22.64
C TYR A 70 2.30 -8.91 -21.16
N MET A 71 3.27 -9.21 -20.30
CA MET A 71 3.25 -8.92 -18.87
C MET A 71 3.04 -7.43 -18.60
N LYS A 72 3.72 -6.56 -19.36
CA LYS A 72 3.51 -5.11 -19.28
C LYS A 72 2.07 -4.73 -19.61
N LYS A 73 1.49 -5.33 -20.64
CA LYS A 73 0.11 -5.07 -21.07
C LYS A 73 -0.92 -5.46 -20.00
N VAL A 74 -0.76 -6.62 -19.37
CA VAL A 74 -1.71 -7.11 -18.34
C VAL A 74 -1.42 -6.55 -16.94
N GLY A 75 -0.22 -6.00 -16.72
CA GLY A 75 0.22 -5.49 -15.43
C GLY A 75 0.66 -6.59 -14.46
N ALA A 76 1.36 -7.61 -14.96
CA ALA A 76 2.01 -8.61 -14.11
C ALA A 76 3.16 -7.97 -13.30
N ALA A 77 3.54 -8.61 -12.19
CA ALA A 77 4.42 -8.01 -11.19
C ALA A 77 5.89 -8.01 -11.60
N ALA A 78 6.43 -9.19 -11.94
CA ALA A 78 7.82 -9.38 -12.33
C ALA A 78 7.98 -10.72 -13.06
N LEU A 79 9.00 -10.82 -13.90
CA LEU A 79 9.43 -12.08 -14.53
C LEU A 79 10.53 -12.71 -13.66
N VAL A 80 10.29 -13.93 -13.20
CA VAL A 80 11.25 -14.76 -12.48
C VAL A 80 11.79 -15.82 -13.43
N ILE A 81 13.08 -15.75 -13.75
CA ILE A 81 13.76 -16.75 -14.56
C ILE A 81 14.46 -17.72 -13.62
N ASN A 82 14.03 -18.98 -13.65
CA ASN A 82 14.67 -20.05 -12.89
C ASN A 82 15.89 -20.56 -13.66
N THR A 83 17.06 -19.99 -13.41
CA THR A 83 18.29 -20.26 -14.17
C THR A 83 18.88 -21.60 -13.81
N GLY A 84 19.26 -22.36 -14.84
CA GLY A 84 19.66 -23.76 -14.74
C GLY A 84 19.97 -24.37 -16.10
N PRO A 85 19.52 -25.60 -16.40
CA PRO A 85 19.91 -26.32 -17.62
C PRO A 85 19.39 -25.68 -18.92
N TYR A 86 18.19 -25.08 -18.90
CA TYR A 86 17.55 -24.52 -20.10
C TYR A 86 17.93 -23.05 -20.34
N ILE A 87 18.02 -22.26 -19.27
CA ILE A 87 18.50 -20.87 -19.30
C ILE A 87 19.64 -20.75 -18.30
N LYS A 88 20.89 -20.75 -18.78
CA LYS A 88 22.09 -20.80 -17.92
C LYS A 88 22.28 -19.56 -17.04
N LYS A 89 21.89 -18.40 -17.56
CA LYS A 89 21.93 -17.09 -16.91
C LYS A 89 20.86 -16.21 -17.54
N VAL A 90 20.43 -15.16 -16.84
CA VAL A 90 19.52 -14.15 -17.42
C VAL A 90 20.20 -13.50 -18.64
N PRO A 91 19.66 -13.64 -19.87
CA PRO A 91 20.23 -13.05 -21.07
C PRO A 91 20.23 -11.52 -21.01
N GLU A 92 21.26 -10.88 -21.57
CA GLU A 92 21.41 -9.42 -21.47
C GLU A 92 20.31 -8.69 -22.26
N GLU A 93 19.92 -9.26 -23.40
CA GLU A 93 18.81 -8.79 -24.23
C GLU A 93 17.49 -8.75 -23.47
N VAL A 94 17.27 -9.73 -22.58
CA VAL A 94 16.06 -9.79 -21.73
C VAL A 94 16.09 -8.70 -20.67
N LYS A 95 17.26 -8.41 -20.08
CA LYS A 95 17.40 -7.32 -19.10
C LYS A 95 17.16 -5.96 -19.75
N LEU A 96 17.85 -5.68 -20.86
CA LEU A 96 17.74 -4.41 -21.58
C LEU A 96 16.30 -4.14 -22.03
N TYR A 97 15.63 -5.17 -22.55
CA TYR A 97 14.22 -5.03 -22.95
C TYR A 97 13.27 -4.86 -21.76
N ALA A 98 13.55 -5.52 -20.64
CA ALA A 98 12.75 -5.35 -19.42
C ALA A 98 12.83 -3.91 -18.90
N GLU A 99 14.01 -3.28 -18.95
CA GLU A 99 14.18 -1.87 -18.62
C GLU A 99 13.37 -0.98 -19.57
N GLU A 100 13.46 -1.22 -20.88
CA GLU A 100 12.73 -0.46 -21.89
C GLU A 100 11.21 -0.46 -21.65
N VAL A 101 10.64 -1.63 -21.33
CA VAL A 101 9.19 -1.76 -21.09
C VAL A 101 8.78 -1.47 -19.63
N GLY A 102 9.75 -1.23 -18.74
CA GLY A 102 9.53 -1.03 -17.30
C GLY A 102 8.90 -2.25 -16.63
N CYS A 103 9.46 -3.43 -16.89
CA CYS A 103 9.18 -4.69 -16.20
C CYS A 103 10.37 -5.06 -15.31
N ILE A 104 10.11 -5.78 -14.23
CA ILE A 104 11.16 -6.26 -13.31
C ILE A 104 11.56 -7.68 -13.72
N VAL A 105 12.87 -7.95 -13.81
CA VAL A 105 13.42 -9.30 -14.01
C VAL A 105 14.16 -9.74 -12.75
N ILE A 106 13.85 -10.95 -12.31
CA ILE A 106 14.41 -11.60 -11.14
C ILE A 106 14.98 -12.95 -11.55
N GLU A 107 16.17 -13.28 -11.08
CA GLU A 107 16.76 -14.61 -11.19
C GLU A 107 16.45 -15.43 -9.93
N MET A 108 16.11 -16.70 -10.14
CA MET A 108 16.03 -17.71 -9.10
C MET A 108 16.93 -18.88 -9.49
N PRO A 109 17.78 -19.42 -8.60
CA PRO A 109 18.67 -20.52 -8.95
C PRO A 109 17.92 -21.86 -8.99
N TRP A 110 18.28 -22.74 -9.94
CA TRP A 110 17.65 -24.05 -10.19
C TRP A 110 17.39 -24.92 -8.96
N ARG A 111 18.31 -24.88 -7.98
CA ARG A 111 18.22 -25.67 -6.75
C ARG A 111 16.98 -25.36 -5.92
N ILE A 112 16.33 -24.22 -6.15
CA ILE A 112 15.12 -23.81 -5.45
C ILE A 112 13.91 -24.30 -6.23
N ARG A 113 13.08 -25.12 -5.57
CA ARG A 113 11.82 -25.60 -6.16
C ARG A 113 10.84 -24.42 -6.28
N ILE A 114 10.26 -24.24 -7.47
CA ILE A 114 9.23 -23.23 -7.72
C ILE A 114 8.09 -23.39 -6.71
N ALA A 115 7.66 -24.62 -6.42
CA ALA A 115 6.60 -24.91 -5.44
C ALA A 115 6.91 -24.36 -4.03
N ASP A 116 8.16 -24.43 -3.58
CA ASP A 116 8.56 -23.95 -2.25
C ASP A 116 8.53 -22.41 -2.21
N MET A 117 8.99 -21.76 -3.29
CA MET A 117 8.91 -20.30 -3.44
C MET A 117 7.45 -19.84 -3.49
N THR A 118 6.62 -20.51 -4.29
CA THR A 118 5.18 -20.26 -4.38
C THR A 118 4.51 -20.38 -3.02
N LYS A 119 4.77 -21.46 -2.27
CA LYS A 119 4.23 -21.66 -0.91
C LYS A 119 4.60 -20.50 0.01
N LYS A 120 5.88 -20.12 0.05
CA LYS A 120 6.37 -18.99 0.87
C LYS A 120 5.72 -17.67 0.49
N ILE A 121 5.53 -17.39 -0.81
CA ILE A 121 4.81 -16.18 -1.26
C ILE A 121 3.37 -16.20 -0.74
N PHE A 122 2.66 -17.32 -0.86
CA PHE A 122 1.30 -17.43 -0.33
C PHE A 122 1.23 -17.28 1.19
N GLU A 123 2.18 -17.84 1.95
CA GLU A 123 2.27 -17.64 3.39
C GLU A 123 2.41 -16.15 3.75
N GLU A 124 3.25 -15.39 3.03
CA GLU A 124 3.39 -13.95 3.24
C GLU A 124 2.13 -13.17 2.85
N LEU A 125 1.46 -13.56 1.76
CA LEU A 125 0.18 -12.97 1.37
C LEU A 125 -0.90 -13.19 2.44
N VAL A 126 -1.02 -14.41 2.96
CA VAL A 126 -1.98 -14.75 4.03
C VAL A 126 -1.67 -13.97 5.31
N LYS A 127 -0.39 -13.91 5.72
CA LYS A 127 0.03 -13.08 6.86
C LYS A 127 -0.36 -11.61 6.65
N ARG A 128 -0.14 -11.06 5.47
CA ARG A 128 -0.49 -9.66 5.16
C ARG A 128 -2.00 -9.44 5.21
N THR A 129 -2.80 -10.36 4.69
CA THR A 129 -4.27 -10.27 4.77
C THR A 129 -4.74 -10.31 6.21
N LYS A 130 -4.23 -11.25 7.03
CA LYS A 130 -4.56 -11.33 8.46
C LYS A 130 -4.22 -10.02 9.18
N ARG A 131 -3.03 -9.48 8.91
CA ARG A 131 -2.58 -8.19 9.45
C ARG A 131 -3.54 -7.05 9.10
N GLN A 132 -3.96 -6.95 7.84
CA GLN A 132 -4.92 -5.94 7.39
C GLN A 132 -6.29 -6.10 8.07
N SER A 133 -6.76 -7.32 8.29
CA SER A 133 -8.00 -7.55 9.05
C SER A 133 -7.88 -7.07 10.50
N GLU A 134 -6.76 -7.32 11.16
CA GLU A 134 -6.49 -6.82 12.52
C GLU A 134 -6.43 -5.29 12.57
N GLU A 135 -5.78 -4.64 11.58
CA GLU A 135 -5.75 -3.18 11.41
C GLU A 135 -7.19 -2.61 11.30
N ILE A 136 -8.05 -3.23 10.49
CA ILE A 136 -9.45 -2.80 10.31
C ILE A 136 -10.24 -2.95 11.61
N VAL A 137 -10.16 -4.10 12.28
CA VAL A 137 -10.86 -4.34 13.55
C VAL A 137 -10.42 -3.32 14.60
N PHE A 138 -9.12 -3.01 14.68
CA PHE A 138 -8.61 -1.96 15.56
C PHE A 138 -9.20 -0.59 15.20
N ILE A 139 -9.20 -0.22 13.92
CA ILE A 139 -9.79 1.04 13.45
C ILE A 139 -11.29 1.14 13.81
N GLU A 140 -12.06 0.08 13.65
CA GLU A 140 -13.50 0.04 14.00
C GLU A 140 -13.72 0.24 15.51
N LYS A 141 -12.96 -0.47 16.34
CA LYS A 141 -12.99 -0.29 17.80
C LYS A 141 -12.61 1.14 18.17
N LEU A 142 -11.63 1.72 17.48
CA LEU A 142 -11.12 3.06 17.73
C LEU A 142 -12.19 4.11 17.43
N ILE A 143 -12.88 3.99 16.30
CA ILE A 143 -13.95 4.91 15.89
C ILE A 143 -15.17 4.77 16.81
N SER A 144 -15.50 3.53 17.21
CA SER A 144 -16.60 3.26 18.15
C SER A 144 -16.27 3.63 19.61
N LYS A 145 -15.05 4.11 19.89
CA LYS A 145 -14.54 4.47 21.22
C LYS A 145 -14.56 3.30 22.22
N LYS A 146 -14.44 2.07 21.73
CA LYS A 146 -14.43 0.83 22.52
C LYS A 146 -13.01 0.27 22.69
N ILE A 147 -12.01 1.13 22.86
CA ILE A 147 -10.62 0.70 23.06
C ILE A 147 -10.13 1.13 24.43
N THR A 148 -9.66 0.15 25.18
CA THR A 148 -8.78 0.31 26.34
C THR A 148 -7.33 -0.01 25.94
N ASN A 149 -6.36 0.44 26.73
CA ASN A 149 -4.93 0.22 26.44
C ASN A 149 -4.52 -1.24 26.34
N GLU A 150 -5.15 -2.09 27.14
CA GLU A 150 -4.88 -3.52 27.21
C GLU A 150 -5.39 -4.28 25.98
N GLU A 151 -6.21 -3.63 25.14
CA GLU A 151 -6.81 -4.22 23.94
C GLU A 151 -6.07 -3.88 22.64
N ILE A 152 -4.93 -3.16 22.70
CA ILE A 152 -4.14 -2.80 21.52
C ILE A 152 -3.20 -3.96 21.19
N PRO A 153 -3.36 -4.63 20.02
CA PRO A 153 -2.47 -5.71 19.63
C PRO A 153 -1.02 -5.22 19.50
N VAL A 154 -0.05 -6.03 19.95
CA VAL A 154 1.38 -5.71 19.91
C VAL A 154 1.82 -5.38 18.49
N GLU A 155 1.25 -6.05 17.51
CA GLU A 155 1.57 -5.83 16.12
C GLU A 155 1.12 -4.42 15.66
N ILE A 156 0.00 -3.87 16.19
CA ILE A 156 -0.44 -2.49 15.87
C ILE A 156 0.57 -1.48 16.42
N ILE A 157 1.13 -1.77 17.60
CA ILE A 157 2.21 -0.99 18.18
C ILE A 157 3.47 -1.09 17.32
N ASN A 158 3.80 -2.27 16.80
CA ASN A 158 4.95 -2.45 15.89
C ASN A 158 4.78 -1.66 14.58
N ASP A 159 3.59 -1.70 13.99
CA ASP A 159 3.30 -1.00 12.73
C ASP A 159 3.30 0.51 12.89
N LEU A 160 2.83 1.02 14.03
CA LEU A 160 2.70 2.46 14.28
C LEU A 160 3.90 3.07 15.04
N GLY A 161 4.69 2.26 15.75
CA GLY A 161 5.72 2.68 16.70
C GLY A 161 5.19 2.85 18.12
N GLU A 162 6.04 2.62 19.13
CA GLU A 162 5.64 2.66 20.56
C GLU A 162 5.09 4.02 21.01
N ASP A 163 5.64 5.09 20.46
CA ASP A 163 5.26 6.47 20.72
C ASP A 163 3.92 6.87 20.08
N PHE A 164 3.35 6.03 19.21
CA PHE A 164 2.00 6.19 18.67
C PHE A 164 0.95 6.39 19.76
N LEU A 165 1.10 5.74 20.92
CA LEU A 165 0.18 5.88 22.05
C LEU A 165 0.07 7.33 22.56
N PHE A 166 1.04 8.18 22.25
CA PHE A 166 1.10 9.58 22.69
C PHE A 166 0.95 10.56 21.53
N GLU A 167 1.42 10.17 20.36
CA GLU A 167 1.53 11.03 19.18
C GLU A 167 0.56 10.69 18.05
N GLY A 168 -0.25 9.64 18.23
CA GLY A 168 -1.18 9.14 17.24
C GLY A 168 -2.25 10.13 16.79
N VAL A 169 -2.60 10.05 15.51
CA VAL A 169 -3.73 10.78 14.91
C VAL A 169 -4.56 9.87 14.06
N VAL A 170 -5.86 10.06 14.15
CA VAL A 170 -6.82 9.46 13.25
C VAL A 170 -7.24 10.50 12.23
N VAL A 171 -7.10 10.18 10.96
CA VAL A 171 -7.57 10.99 9.83
C VAL A 171 -8.69 10.20 9.14
N ILE A 172 -9.92 10.69 9.26
CA ILE A 172 -11.08 10.07 8.60
C ILE A 172 -11.38 10.85 7.33
N VAL A 173 -11.31 10.21 6.18
CA VAL A 173 -11.63 10.75 4.87
C VAL A 173 -12.94 10.18 4.37
N LYS A 174 -13.99 10.99 4.28
CA LYS A 174 -15.28 10.58 3.71
C LYS A 174 -15.41 11.02 2.25
N GLN A 175 -15.82 10.09 1.39
CA GLN A 175 -16.24 10.37 0.01
C GLN A 175 -17.69 10.85 0.01
N THR A 176 -17.98 12.00 -0.61
CA THR A 176 -19.33 12.61 -0.58
C THR A 176 -19.94 12.87 -1.96
N ASN A 177 -19.50 12.18 -3.02
CA ASN A 177 -19.93 12.47 -4.41
C ASN A 177 -20.96 11.47 -4.96
N LYS A 178 -21.75 11.91 -5.97
CA LYS A 178 -22.83 11.18 -6.67
C LYS A 178 -22.35 10.21 -7.78
N ARG A 179 -21.12 10.32 -8.28
CA ARG A 179 -20.51 9.30 -9.15
C ARG A 179 -19.62 8.43 -8.26
N GLU A 180 -20.05 7.20 -8.02
CA GLU A 180 -19.37 6.23 -7.17
C GLU A 180 -18.04 5.83 -7.82
N MET A 181 -16.93 6.34 -7.31
CA MET A 181 -15.67 5.59 -7.41
C MET A 181 -15.72 4.52 -6.34
N GLU A 182 -15.35 3.29 -6.70
CA GLU A 182 -15.22 2.21 -5.74
C GLU A 182 -14.33 2.64 -4.57
N ILE A 183 -14.82 2.44 -3.35
CA ILE A 183 -14.15 2.90 -2.12
C ILE A 183 -12.74 2.30 -1.97
N ASN A 184 -12.51 1.11 -2.54
CA ASN A 184 -11.20 0.46 -2.61
C ASN A 184 -10.21 1.24 -3.47
N VAL A 185 -10.63 1.65 -4.67
CA VAL A 185 -9.80 2.47 -5.58
C VAL A 185 -9.50 3.83 -4.94
N PHE A 186 -10.46 4.39 -4.21
CA PHE A 186 -10.25 5.62 -3.45
C PHE A 186 -9.24 5.44 -2.31
N HIS A 187 -9.36 4.35 -1.55
CA HIS A 187 -8.47 4.02 -0.44
C HIS A 187 -7.03 3.83 -0.90
N GLU A 188 -6.77 3.08 -1.97
CA GLU A 188 -5.42 2.85 -2.50
C GLU A 188 -4.75 4.16 -2.94
N ARG A 189 -5.47 5.05 -3.63
CA ARG A 189 -4.94 6.37 -4.02
C ARG A 189 -4.59 7.25 -2.83
N LEU A 190 -5.41 7.23 -1.77
CA LEU A 190 -5.07 7.93 -0.53
C LEU A 190 -3.84 7.28 0.12
N ARG A 191 -3.77 5.94 0.11
CA ARG A 191 -2.66 5.19 0.69
C ARG A 191 -1.32 5.57 0.04
N GLU A 192 -1.28 5.74 -1.28
CA GLU A 192 -0.11 6.25 -2.01
C GLU A 192 0.34 7.63 -1.49
N LEU A 193 -0.59 8.56 -1.28
CA LEU A 193 -0.28 9.91 -0.77
C LEU A 193 0.24 9.88 0.66
N PHE A 194 -0.29 9.00 1.50
CA PHE A 194 0.18 8.84 2.87
C PHE A 194 1.58 8.21 2.92
N HIS A 195 1.89 7.24 2.04
CA HIS A 195 3.25 6.67 1.93
C HIS A 195 4.32 7.70 1.60
N GLN A 196 4.00 8.72 0.80
CA GLN A 196 4.95 9.79 0.48
C GLN A 196 5.26 10.71 1.67
N LYS A 197 4.42 10.69 2.73
CA LYS A 197 4.47 11.66 3.83
C LYS A 197 4.79 11.02 5.19
N TYR A 198 4.38 9.79 5.40
CA TYR A 198 4.48 9.06 6.66
C TYR A 198 5.12 7.70 6.46
N ASN A 199 6.10 7.39 7.29
CA ASN A 199 6.75 6.08 7.29
C ASN A 199 5.95 5.00 8.02
N LYS A 200 5.10 5.41 8.97
CA LYS A 200 4.30 4.49 9.79
C LYS A 200 2.86 4.96 9.88
N PHE A 201 1.97 4.17 9.30
CA PHE A 201 0.53 4.34 9.41
C PHE A 201 -0.19 3.04 9.08
N ILE A 202 -1.40 2.90 9.62
CA ILE A 202 -2.35 1.87 9.20
C ILE A 202 -3.56 2.55 8.58
N SER A 203 -4.29 1.84 7.74
CA SER A 203 -5.51 2.38 7.14
C SER A 203 -6.52 1.31 6.79
N GLY A 204 -7.79 1.68 6.88
CA GLY A 204 -8.91 0.78 6.67
C GLY A 204 -10.14 1.51 6.19
N ILE A 205 -11.08 0.75 5.64
CA ILE A 205 -12.36 1.25 5.16
C ILE A 205 -13.43 0.89 6.18
N VAL A 206 -14.21 1.87 6.62
CA VAL A 206 -15.34 1.70 7.55
C VAL A 206 -16.56 2.36 6.93
N GLY A 207 -17.44 1.55 6.34
CA GLY A 207 -18.57 2.04 5.54
C GLY A 207 -18.09 2.87 4.34
N GLN A 208 -18.52 4.14 4.24
CA GLN A 208 -18.09 5.08 3.19
C GLN A 208 -16.90 5.98 3.61
N MET A 209 -16.18 5.57 4.65
CA MET A 209 -15.06 6.32 5.20
C MET A 209 -13.77 5.54 5.02
N VAL A 210 -12.73 6.22 4.55
CA VAL A 210 -11.36 5.73 4.58
C VAL A 210 -10.69 6.34 5.80
N VAL A 211 -10.16 5.51 6.69
CA VAL A 211 -9.61 5.94 7.96
C VAL A 211 -8.12 5.62 7.96
N PHE A 212 -7.31 6.62 8.27
CA PHE A 212 -5.88 6.47 8.49
C PHE A 212 -5.58 6.71 9.95
N VAL A 213 -4.74 5.86 10.52
CA VAL A 213 -4.16 6.05 11.84
C VAL A 213 -2.68 6.22 11.64
N ILE A 214 -2.19 7.43 11.92
CA ILE A 214 -0.81 7.85 11.69
C ILE A 214 -0.11 8.12 13.01
N ASN A 215 1.17 7.81 13.08
CA ASN A 215 2.02 8.30 14.16
C ASN A 215 2.66 9.63 13.72
N ARG A 216 2.53 10.69 14.55
CA ARG A 216 3.05 12.02 14.21
C ARG A 216 4.55 12.10 14.28
N SER A 217 5.23 11.29 15.09
CA SER A 217 6.68 11.35 15.22
C SER A 217 7.39 10.70 14.01
N SER A 218 6.75 9.73 13.36
CA SER A 218 7.29 8.97 12.22
C SER A 218 7.11 9.65 10.86
N ARG A 219 7.48 10.93 10.76
CA ARG A 219 7.32 11.76 9.53
C ARG A 219 8.52 11.63 8.59
N VAL A 220 8.26 11.82 7.29
CA VAL A 220 9.30 11.88 6.24
C VAL A 220 9.69 13.32 5.88
N SER A 221 8.80 14.31 6.05
CA SER A 221 9.09 15.72 5.75
C SER A 221 8.72 16.67 6.91
N GLU A 222 9.46 17.77 7.04
CA GLU A 222 9.20 18.81 8.03
C GLU A 222 7.91 19.61 7.74
N THR A 223 7.12 19.80 8.81
CA THR A 223 5.94 20.67 8.96
C THR A 223 4.85 20.57 7.88
N MET A 224 3.92 19.61 8.02
CA MET A 224 2.64 19.68 7.32
C MET A 224 1.58 20.39 8.17
N ASN A 225 0.98 21.45 7.61
CA ASN A 225 -0.25 22.03 8.11
C ASN A 225 -1.43 21.19 7.59
N PHE A 226 -2.22 20.57 8.48
CA PHE A 226 -3.37 19.73 8.08
C PHE A 226 -4.41 20.49 7.23
N THR A 227 -4.51 21.81 7.38
CA THR A 227 -5.34 22.68 6.53
C THR A 227 -4.78 22.75 5.09
N LYS A 228 -3.46 22.69 4.94
CA LYS A 228 -2.77 22.59 3.63
C LYS A 228 -2.95 21.19 3.04
N PHE A 229 -2.89 20.14 3.87
CA PHE A 229 -3.07 18.75 3.42
C PHE A 229 -4.43 18.48 2.79
N GLY A 230 -5.52 18.99 3.39
CA GLY A 230 -6.85 18.87 2.77
C GLY A 230 -6.92 19.51 1.37
N LYS A 231 -6.22 20.64 1.16
CA LYS A 231 -6.10 21.29 -0.15
C LYS A 231 -5.21 20.50 -1.11
N GLU A 232 -4.13 19.90 -0.62
CA GLU A 232 -3.24 19.04 -1.42
C GLU A 232 -3.95 17.76 -1.88
N LEU A 233 -4.72 17.11 -1.00
CA LEU A 233 -5.57 15.97 -1.35
C LEU A 233 -6.53 16.37 -2.47
N TYR A 234 -7.23 17.50 -2.32
CA TYR A 234 -8.14 18.00 -3.36
C TYR A 234 -7.39 18.25 -4.69
N ALA A 235 -6.26 18.95 -4.65
CA ALA A 235 -5.46 19.24 -5.84
C ALA A 235 -4.87 17.99 -6.50
N TYR A 236 -4.53 16.94 -5.74
CA TYR A 236 -4.06 15.67 -6.30
C TYR A 236 -5.13 15.00 -7.17
N PHE A 237 -6.37 15.00 -6.70
CA PHE A 237 -7.50 14.46 -7.46
C PHE A 237 -7.98 15.38 -8.58
N ASP A 238 -7.65 16.67 -8.54
CA ASP A 238 -8.01 17.67 -9.56
C ASP A 238 -6.97 17.78 -10.70
N LYS A 239 -5.66 17.73 -10.38
CA LYS A 239 -4.55 17.97 -11.33
C LYS A 239 -4.21 16.79 -12.25
N LYS A 240 -4.35 15.54 -11.81
CA LYS A 240 -4.25 14.42 -12.74
C LYS A 240 -5.51 14.50 -13.61
N LYS A 241 -5.38 14.92 -14.87
CA LYS A 241 -6.36 14.70 -15.98
C LYS A 241 -6.58 13.18 -16.19
N SER A 242 -6.93 12.48 -15.12
CA SER A 242 -7.48 11.14 -15.13
C SER A 242 -8.94 11.31 -15.60
N PRO A 243 -9.51 10.38 -16.37
CA PRO A 243 -10.89 10.47 -16.87
C PRO A 243 -11.96 10.36 -15.76
N LEU A 244 -11.63 10.75 -14.52
CA LEU A 244 -12.39 10.45 -13.32
C LEU A 244 -12.79 11.74 -12.58
N PRO A 245 -14.04 11.80 -12.07
CA PRO A 245 -14.65 13.03 -11.59
C PRO A 245 -14.12 13.49 -10.22
N LEU A 246 -14.07 14.82 -10.04
CA LEU A 246 -13.76 15.55 -8.80
C LEU A 246 -14.37 14.90 -7.54
N VAL A 247 -13.55 14.52 -6.56
CA VAL A 247 -14.02 13.96 -5.28
C VAL A 247 -14.02 15.05 -4.20
N LYS A 248 -15.17 15.28 -3.56
CA LYS A 248 -15.22 16.07 -2.32
C LYS A 248 -14.72 15.22 -1.15
N VAL A 249 -13.63 15.66 -0.54
CA VAL A 249 -12.93 15.01 0.58
C VAL A 249 -13.27 15.77 1.87
N ARG A 250 -13.76 15.07 2.91
CA ARG A 250 -13.86 15.62 4.27
C ARG A 250 -12.91 14.88 5.19
N ALA A 251 -11.95 15.59 5.80
CA ALA A 251 -10.98 15.05 6.75
C ALA A 251 -11.40 15.36 8.20
N ILE A 252 -11.48 14.34 9.06
CA ILE A 252 -11.68 14.48 10.51
C ILE A 252 -10.40 14.07 11.22
N LEU A 253 -9.85 14.96 12.04
CA LEU A 253 -8.65 14.76 12.83
C LEU A 253 -9.02 14.41 14.28
N ILE A 254 -8.66 13.22 14.75
CA ILE A 254 -8.78 12.86 16.18
C ILE A 254 -7.37 12.71 16.74
N LEU A 255 -7.03 13.51 17.75
CA LEU A 255 -5.80 13.37 18.51
C LEU A 255 -5.95 12.20 19.47
N LEU A 256 -5.10 11.16 19.38
CA LEU A 256 -5.08 10.04 20.32
C LEU A 256 -4.46 10.40 21.69
N LYS A 257 -4.52 11.68 22.09
CA LYS A 257 -4.31 12.06 23.49
C LYS A 257 -5.36 11.41 24.43
N SER A 258 -6.44 10.86 23.87
CA SER A 258 -7.56 10.25 24.58
C SER A 258 -7.24 8.97 25.36
N ILE A 259 -6.07 8.36 25.20
CA ILE A 259 -5.70 7.18 25.98
C ILE A 259 -5.00 7.56 27.29
N LYS A 260 -4.04 8.51 27.26
CA LYS A 260 -3.38 9.01 28.49
C LYS A 260 -4.26 9.99 29.28
N VAL A 261 -5.13 10.76 28.61
CA VAL A 261 -5.97 11.80 29.23
C VAL A 261 -7.23 11.22 29.90
N MET A 262 -7.70 10.04 29.50
CA MET A 262 -8.77 9.34 30.23
C MET A 262 -8.30 8.81 31.59
N MET A 263 -7.01 8.44 31.70
CA MET A 263 -6.44 7.77 32.88
C MET A 263 -5.95 8.70 34.01
N ARG A 264 -5.90 10.03 33.82
CA ARG A 264 -5.47 10.97 34.87
C ARG A 264 -6.25 12.29 34.84
N ARG A 265 -7.43 12.31 35.47
CA ARG A 265 -7.73 13.28 36.54
C ARG A 265 -7.37 14.77 36.32
N TYR A 266 -7.74 15.48 35.24
CA TYR A 266 -7.58 16.96 35.23
C TYR A 266 -8.66 17.72 34.47
N LYS A 267 -9.44 18.54 35.21
CA LYS A 267 -10.15 19.72 34.70
C LYS A 267 -9.13 20.63 34.01
N LEU A 268 -9.29 20.96 32.73
CA LEU A 268 -8.77 22.19 32.11
C LEU A 268 -9.34 22.36 30.69
N SER A 269 -9.94 23.54 30.49
CA SER A 269 -10.47 24.10 29.26
C SER A 269 -9.37 24.39 28.24
N LEU A 270 -9.60 24.17 26.93
CA LEU A 270 -8.96 24.98 25.89
C LEU A 270 -9.73 24.95 24.55
N TRP A 271 -10.15 26.13 24.11
CA TRP A 271 -10.70 26.45 22.79
C TRP A 271 -9.59 26.49 21.73
N CYS A 272 -9.90 26.13 20.48
CA CYS A 272 -9.21 26.71 19.33
C CYS A 272 -10.18 26.92 18.15
N LYS A 273 -10.43 28.21 17.84
CA LYS A 273 -11.26 28.70 16.75
C LYS A 273 -10.32 29.07 15.60
N ILE A 274 -10.47 28.48 14.41
CA ILE A 274 -9.91 29.03 13.17
C ILE A 274 -11.08 29.42 12.27
N ARG A 275 -11.23 30.73 12.05
CA ARG A 275 -12.23 31.34 11.18
C ARG A 275 -11.48 31.88 9.96
N MET A 276 -11.86 31.46 8.75
CA MET A 276 -11.48 32.15 7.52
C MET A 276 -12.73 32.48 6.71
N LYS A 277 -12.85 33.75 6.30
CA LYS A 277 -13.98 34.33 5.59
C LYS A 277 -13.88 34.07 4.07
N SER A 278 -15.08 33.93 3.49
CA SER A 278 -15.53 34.24 2.12
C SER A 278 -14.94 33.49 0.92
N GLY A 279 -15.84 32.84 0.17
CA GLY A 279 -15.61 32.31 -1.18
C GLY A 279 -15.83 30.80 -1.27
N CYS A 280 -17.07 30.37 -1.52
CA CYS A 280 -17.55 29.00 -1.78
C CYS A 280 -16.51 27.85 -1.80
N LEU A 281 -16.36 27.11 -0.69
CA LEU A 281 -16.13 25.65 -0.69
C LEU A 281 -16.40 25.07 0.72
N ASN A 282 -17.47 24.30 0.87
CA ASN A 282 -17.90 23.70 2.15
C ASN A 282 -16.99 22.51 2.55
N ILE A 283 -15.82 22.82 3.11
CA ILE A 283 -14.92 21.87 3.78
C ILE A 283 -15.12 22.01 5.30
N LYS A 284 -15.86 21.08 5.92
CA LYS A 284 -15.89 20.93 7.38
C LYS A 284 -14.76 19.97 7.77
N ILE A 285 -13.61 20.52 8.18
CA ILE A 285 -12.57 19.76 8.90
C ILE A 285 -13.02 19.70 10.36
N TRP A 286 -13.32 18.50 10.86
CA TRP A 286 -13.59 18.31 12.28
C TRP A 286 -12.28 17.95 12.97
N VAL A 287 -11.77 18.82 13.83
CA VAL A 287 -10.74 18.45 14.81
C VAL A 287 -11.49 18.04 16.07
N CYS A 288 -11.56 16.74 16.35
CA CYS A 288 -12.13 16.26 17.59
C CYS A 288 -11.08 16.37 18.70
N THR A 289 -11.03 17.54 19.32
CA THR A 289 -10.65 17.71 20.72
C THR A 289 -11.91 18.16 21.45
N ASN A 290 -12.45 17.26 22.27
CA ASN A 290 -13.71 17.34 23.05
C ASN A 290 -15.00 16.93 22.31
N PHE A 291 -15.53 15.77 22.70
CA PHE A 291 -16.94 15.43 22.54
C PHE A 291 -17.66 15.84 23.83
N TYR A 292 -18.43 16.92 23.79
CA TYR A 292 -19.61 17.09 24.64
C TYR A 292 -20.81 17.43 23.75
N SER A 293 -21.91 16.74 24.04
CA SER A 293 -23.33 17.01 23.76
C SER A 293 -23.75 17.41 22.34
N LEU A 294 -24.31 16.48 21.59
CA LEU A 294 -25.77 16.20 21.51
C LEU A 294 -25.99 14.99 20.59
#